data_AF-A0A968N6V7-F1
#
_entry.id   AF-A0A968N6V7-F1
#
_cell.length_a   1.000
_cell.length_b   1.000
_cell.length_c   1.000
_cell.angle_alpha   90.00
_cell.angle_beta   90.00
_cell.angle_gamma   90.00
#
_symmetry.space_group_name_H-M   'P 1'
#
loop_
_entity.id
_entity.type
_entity.pdbx_description
1 polymer ?
#
loop_
_entity_poly.entity_id
_entity_poly.type
_entity_poly.pdbx_seq_one_letter_code
_entity_poly.pdbx_strand_id
1 'polypeptide(L)' 'LQQAQLAMLRGEVRVVGDELVTPTQRWLLPEVLRGQGDRDFTHPYFWSSFTLIGNPW' A
#
# COMPACT_ATOMS: atom_id res chain seq x y z
N LEU A 1 -3.42 11.69 -1.25
CA LEU A 1 -2.29 10.77 -1.53
C LEU A 1 -1.24 10.76 -0.42
N GLN A 2 -0.80 11.93 0.07
CA GLN A 2 0.22 12.03 1.14
C GLN A 2 -0.08 11.17 2.38
N GLN A 3 -1.33 11.15 2.86
CA GLN A 3 -1.71 10.32 4.01
C GLN A 3 -1.57 8.81 3.73
N ALA A 4 -1.85 8.36 2.51
CA ALA A 4 -1.64 6.97 2.11
C ALA A 4 -0.15 6.63 2.02
N GLN A 5 0.68 7.55 1.53
CA GLN A 5 2.15 7.39 1.52
C GLN A 5 2.71 7.29 2.93
N LEU A 6 2.24 8.14 3.87
CA LEU A 6 2.63 8.08 5.27
C LEU A 6 2.19 6.75 5.93
N ALA A 7 0.98 6.29 5.66
CA ALA A 7 0.49 5.00 6.17
C ALA A 7 1.29 3.81 5.61
N MET A 8 1.66 3.84 4.32
CA MET A 8 2.55 2.83 3.72
C MET A 8 3.95 2.88 4.32
N LEU A 9 4.54 4.08 4.48
CA LEU A 9 5.85 4.28 5.13
C LEU A 9 5.89 3.80 6.59
N ARG A 10 4.76 3.87 7.29
CA ARG A 10 4.63 3.40 8.67
C ARG A 10 4.35 1.90 8.76
N GLY A 11 4.22 1.19 7.64
CA GLY A 11 3.84 -0.22 7.60
C GLY A 11 2.38 -0.48 8.02
N GLU A 12 1.55 0.56 8.09
CA GLU A 12 0.13 0.46 8.44
C GLU A 12 -0.69 -0.14 7.28
N VAL A 13 -0.16 -0.07 6.05
CA VAL A 13 -0.72 -0.67 4.85
C VAL A 13 0.14 -1.86 4.45
N ARG A 14 -0.40 -3.07 4.54
CA ARG A 14 0.31 -4.33 4.24
C ARG A 14 -0.65 -5.42 3.77
N VAL A 15 -0.16 -6.35 2.97
CA VAL A 15 -0.88 -7.59 2.66
C VAL A 15 -0.50 -8.65 3.70
N VAL A 16 -1.50 -9.29 4.28
CA VAL A 16 -1.34 -10.45 5.17
C VAL A 16 -2.22 -11.58 4.64
N GLY A 17 -1.61 -12.65 4.15
CA GLY A 17 -2.32 -13.73 3.45
C GLY A 17 -3.11 -13.21 2.24
N ASP A 18 -4.44 -13.27 2.34
CA ASP A 18 -5.38 -12.81 1.31
C ASP A 18 -6.13 -11.53 1.72
N GLU A 19 -5.64 -10.80 2.73
CA GLU A 19 -6.24 -9.54 3.19
C GLU A 19 -5.26 -8.37 3.05
N LEU A 20 -5.75 -7.27 2.48
CA LEU A 20 -5.12 -5.96 2.56
C LEU A 20 -5.52 -5.32 3.89
N VAL A 21 -4.54 -5.20 4.79
CA VAL A 21 -4.69 -4.54 6.08
C VAL A 21 -4.29 -3.09 5.93
N THR A 22 -5.18 -2.17 6.31
CA THR A 22 -4.92 -0.72 6.37
C THR A 22 -5.34 -0.19 7.75
N PRO A 23 -4.88 1.02 8.16
CA PRO A 23 -5.25 1.56 9.47
C PRO A 23 -6.75 1.83 9.62
N THR A 24 -7.47 2.00 8.51
CA THR A 24 -8.90 2.27 8.51
C THR A 24 -9.73 0.99 8.41
N GLN A 25 -9.28 0.01 7.62
CA GLN A 25 -10.08 -1.19 7.32
C GLN A 25 -9.23 -2.34 6.78
N ARG A 26 -9.78 -3.56 6.88
CA ARG A 26 -9.25 -4.74 6.21
C ARG A 26 -10.12 -5.10 5.01
N TRP A 27 -9.48 -5.38 3.88
CA TRP A 27 -10.16 -5.74 2.64
C TRP A 27 -9.66 -7.07 2.12
N LEU A 28 -10.58 -7.96 1.75
CA LEU A 28 -10.21 -9.21 1.07
C LEU A 28 -9.65 -8.90 -0.31
N LEU A 29 -8.51 -9.51 -0.64
CA LEU A 29 -7.87 -9.36 -1.93
C LEU A 29 -8.69 -10.07 -3.01
N PRO A 30 -8.83 -9.45 -4.19
CA PRO A 30 -9.37 -10.10 -5.38
C PRO A 30 -8.58 -11.36 -5.71
N GLU A 31 -9.23 -12.37 -6.29
CA GLU A 31 -8.61 -13.67 -6.63
C GLU A 31 -7.35 -13.54 -7.49
N VAL A 32 -7.29 -12.54 -8.38
CA VAL A 32 -6.12 -12.27 -9.22
C VAL A 32 -4.88 -11.81 -8.45
N LEU A 33 -5.06 -11.33 -7.21
CA LEU A 33 -3.99 -10.88 -6.32
C LEU A 33 -3.74 -11.86 -5.16
N ARG A 34 -4.55 -12.92 -5.03
CA ARG A 34 -4.34 -13.99 -4.03
C ARG A 34 -3.06 -14.77 -4.33
N GLY A 35 -2.37 -15.23 -3.30
CA GLY A 35 -1.10 -15.94 -3.43
C GLY A 35 0.14 -15.06 -3.62
N GLN A 36 0.01 -13.73 -3.48
CA GLN A 36 1.16 -12.82 -3.47
C GLN A 36 1.97 -12.86 -2.16
N GLY A 37 1.49 -13.60 -1.15
CA GLY A 37 2.10 -13.73 0.17
C GLY A 37 2.03 -12.43 0.97
N ASP A 38 2.61 -12.44 2.17
CA ASP A 38 2.73 -11.25 2.99
C ASP A 38 3.62 -10.22 2.27
N ARG A 39 3.09 -9.01 2.04
CA ARG A 39 3.81 -7.92 1.39
C ARG A 39 3.76 -6.65 2.20
N ASP A 40 4.92 -6.05 2.34
CA ASP A 40 5.10 -4.73 2.95
C ASP A 40 5.22 -3.67 1.86
N PHE A 41 4.43 -2.60 1.97
CA PHE A 41 4.45 -1.46 1.06
C PHE A 41 5.32 -0.29 1.56
N THR A 42 6.12 -0.51 2.62
CA THR A 42 7.06 0.49 3.16
C THR A 42 8.11 0.92 2.12
N HIS A 43 8.48 0.04 1.19
CA HIS A 43 9.53 0.33 0.21
C HIS A 43 9.07 1.37 -0.85
N PRO A 44 9.89 2.40 -1.17
CA PRO A 44 9.53 3.46 -2.13
C PRO A 44 9.15 2.95 -3.52
N TYR A 45 9.61 1.76 -3.90
CA TYR A 45 9.22 1.10 -5.16
C TYR A 45 7.70 1.04 -5.38
N PHE A 46 6.92 0.87 -4.30
CA PHE A 46 5.48 0.70 -4.40
C PHE A 46 4.69 2.00 -4.54
N TRP A 47 5.27 3.14 -4.15
CA TRP A 47 4.51 4.40 -4.10
C TRP A 47 5.21 5.63 -4.69
N SER A 48 6.49 5.53 -5.04
CA SER A 48 7.25 6.63 -5.65
C SER A 48 6.72 7.03 -7.03
N SER A 49 6.11 6.10 -7.76
CA SER A 49 5.42 6.39 -9.03
C SER A 49 4.21 7.32 -8.87
N PHE A 50 3.55 7.28 -7.71
CA PHE A 50 2.43 8.18 -7.41
C PHE A 50 2.88 9.59 -7.00
N THR A 51 4.18 9.81 -6.75
CA THR A 51 4.75 11.13 -6.46
C THR A 51 4.85 12.01 -7.72
N LEU A 52 4.68 11.45 -8.93
CA LEU A 52 4.97 12.14 -10.19
C LEU A 52 3.92 13.20 -10.64
N ILE A 53 2.75 13.29 -10.00
CA ILE A 53 1.76 14.35 -10.29
C ILE A 53 1.61 15.26 -9.08
N GLY A 54 2.68 15.99 -8.77
CA GLY A 54 2.70 17.07 -7.79
C GLY A 54 3.68 18.12 -8.29
N ASN A 55 3.22 18.96 -9.22
CA ASN A 55 3.95 20.12 -9.72
C ASN A 55 4.43 21.02 -8.56
N PRO A 56 5.75 21.26 -8.40
CA PRO A 56 6.27 22.16 -7.36
C PRO A 56 6.24 23.66 -7.71
N TRP A 57 5.64 24.10 -8.82
CA TRP A 57 5.52 25.53 -9.16
C TRP A 57 4.19 25.90 -9.80
#